data_AF-A0A526ZD42-F1
#
_entry.id   AF-A0A526ZD42-F1
#
_cell.length_a   1.000
_cell.length_b   1.000
_cell.length_c   1.000
_cell.angle_alpha   90.00
_cell.angle_beta   90.00
_cell.angle_gamma   90.00
#
_symmetry.space_group_name_H-M   'P 1'
#
loop_
_entity.id
_entity.type
_entity.pdbx_description
1 polymer ?
#
loop_
_entity_poly.entity_id
_entity_poly.type
_entity_poly.pdbx_seq_one_letter_code
_entity_poly.pdbx_strand_id
1 'polypeptide(L)' 'MAAVTELTVGQVATRSGVAVSALHFYEARGLIRSHRTSGNQRRYGRDVLRR' A
#
# COMPACT_ATOMS: atom_id res chain seq x y z
N MET A 1 -8.72 -9.58 -17.59
CA MET A 1 -7.87 -8.69 -16.77
C MET A 1 -8.58 -8.43 -15.45
N ALA A 2 -8.21 -9.14 -14.38
CA ALA A 2 -8.84 -8.95 -13.08
C ALA A 2 -8.54 -7.52 -12.59
N ALA A 3 -9.59 -6.74 -12.32
CA ALA A 3 -9.46 -5.39 -11.78
C ALA A 3 -8.72 -5.49 -10.44
N VAL A 4 -7.43 -5.15 -10.43
CA VAL A 4 -6.63 -5.09 -9.21
C VAL A 4 -7.24 -3.99 -8.38
N THR A 5 -7.93 -4.34 -7.29
CA THR A 5 -8.52 -3.34 -6.40
C THR A 5 -7.39 -2.75 -5.58
N GLU A 6 -6.87 -1.62 -6.06
CA GLU A 6 -5.79 -0.89 -5.43
C GLU A 6 -6.26 -0.24 -4.12
N LEU A 7 -5.45 -0.34 -3.09
CA LEU A 7 -5.75 0.15 -1.75
C LEU A 7 -5.02 1.45 -1.49
N THR A 8 -5.67 2.39 -0.80
CA THR A 8 -4.98 3.56 -0.25
C THR A 8 -4.10 3.15 0.93
N VAL A 9 -3.12 3.98 1.27
CA VAL A 9 -2.29 3.76 2.46
C VAL A 9 -3.12 3.61 3.74
N GLY A 10 -4.21 4.38 3.87
CA GLY A 10 -5.13 4.30 5.00
C GLY A 10 -5.88 2.98 5.04
N GLN A 11 -6.36 2.49 3.89
CA GLN A 11 -7.05 1.19 3.81
C GLN A 11 -6.11 0.03 4.16
N VAL A 12 -4.85 0.09 3.74
CA VAL A 12 -3.84 -0.90 4.13
C VAL A 12 -3.61 -0.83 5.65
N ALA A 13 -3.35 0.36 6.18
CA ALA A 13 -3.11 0.58 7.60
C ALA A 13 -4.25 0.05 8.49
N THR A 14 -5.51 0.37 8.14
CA THR A 14 -6.69 -0.11 8.87
C THR A 14 -6.82 -1.63 8.82
N ARG A 15 -6.46 -2.27 7.70
CA ARG A 15 -6.63 -3.72 7.53
C ARG A 15 -5.50 -4.55 8.13
N SER A 16 -4.27 -4.07 8.04
CA SER A 16 -3.11 -4.76 8.62
C SER A 16 -2.87 -4.39 10.08
N GLY A 17 -3.59 -3.40 10.62
CA GLY A 17 -3.42 -2.94 12.00
C GLY A 17 -2.08 -2.23 12.24
N VAL A 18 -1.43 -1.72 11.19
CA VAL A 18 -0.14 -1.02 11.30
C VAL A 18 -0.30 0.46 11.02
N ALA A 19 0.57 1.29 11.61
CA ALA A 19 0.57 2.72 11.33
C ALA A 19 0.95 3.01 9.86
N VAL A 20 0.41 4.11 9.30
CA VAL A 20 0.78 4.61 7.98
C VAL A 20 2.29 4.88 7.87
N SER A 21 2.91 5.38 8.95
CA SER A 21 4.36 5.58 9.03
C SER A 21 5.14 4.26 8.87
N ALA A 22 4.64 3.15 9.42
CA ALA A 22 5.24 1.84 9.25
C ALA A 22 5.16 1.38 7.78
N LEU A 23 4.06 1.65 7.08
CA LEU A 23 3.94 1.37 5.65
C LEU A 23 4.97 2.19 4.84
N HIS A 24 5.14 3.47 5.14
CA HIS A 24 6.17 4.28 4.48
C HIS A 24 7.58 3.77 4.75
N PHE A 25 7.83 3.30 5.96
CA PHE A 25 9.10 2.71 6.34
C PHE A 25 9.38 1.39 5.62
N TYR A 26 8.38 0.51 5.51
CA TYR A 26 8.49 -0.73 4.74
C TYR A 26 8.71 -0.47 3.25
N GLU A 27 8.06 0.54 2.70
CA GLU A 27 8.26 0.97 1.32
C GLU A 27 9.68 1.53 1.11
N ALA A 28 10.16 2.37 2.02
CA ALA A 28 11.53 2.90 1.98
C ALA A 28 12.59 1.79 2.10
N ARG A 29 12.29 0.71 2.83
CA ARG A 29 13.11 -0.50 2.91
C ARG A 29 12.93 -1.47 1.73
N GLY A 30 12.04 -1.17 0.79
CA GLY A 30 11.78 -2.02 -0.38
C GLY A 30 11.00 -3.30 -0.08
N LEU A 31 10.43 -3.45 1.13
CA LEU A 31 9.68 -4.62 1.56
C LEU A 31 8.28 -4.67 0.93
N ILE A 32 7.71 -3.50 0.68
CA ILE A 32 6.43 -3.33 -0.02
C ILE A 32 6.61 -2.32 -1.15
N ARG A 33 5.75 -2.38 -2.16
CA ARG A 33 5.75 -1.45 -3.29
C ARG A 33 4.41 -0.77 -3.40
N SER A 34 4.44 0.53 -3.71
CA SER A 34 3.27 1.28 -4.15
C SER A 34 3.46 1.74 -5.58
N HIS A 35 2.37 2.05 -6.26
CA HIS A 35 2.39 2.85 -7.47
C HIS A 35 1.75 4.20 -7.20
N ARG A 36 2.09 5.16 -8.06
CA ARG A 36 1.55 6.51 -8.01
C ARG A 36 0.44 6.66 -9.04
N THR A 37 -0.68 7.24 -8.63
CA THR A 37 -1.70 7.69 -9.58
C THR A 37 -1.27 9.00 -10.24
N SER A 38 -1.99 9.43 -11.28
CA SER A 38 -1.80 10.74 -11.90
C SER A 38 -1.95 11.91 -10.91
N GLY A 39 -2.67 11.70 -9.80
CA GLY A 39 -2.78 12.66 -8.69
C GLY A 39 -1.70 12.49 -7.60
N ASN A 40 -0.60 11.80 -7.90
CA ASN A 40 0.51 11.50 -6.99
C ASN A 40 0.12 10.73 -5.70
N GLN A 41 -1.05 10.09 -5.67
CA GLN A 41 -1.48 9.29 -4.52
C GLN A 41 -0.80 7.92 -4.55
N ARG A 42 -0.35 7.44 -3.40
CA ARG A 42 0.17 6.07 -3.24
C ARG A 42 -0.97 5.07 -3.22
N ARG A 43 -0.82 4.04 -4.04
CA ARG A 43 -1.76 2.93 -4.16
C ARG A 43 -0.99 1.63 -4.00
N TYR A 44 -1.59 0.71 -3.26
CA TYR A 44 -0.97 -0.55 -2.87
C TYR A 44 -1.78 -1.70 -3.45
N GLY A 45 -1.10 -2.73 -3.91
CA GLY A 45 -1.76 -3.98 -4.28
C GLY A 45 -2.28 -4.73 -3.03
N ARG A 46 -3.21 -5.66 -3.24
CA ARG A 46 -3.73 -6.52 -2.17
C ARG A 46 -2.67 -7.47 -1.59
N ASP A 47 -1.59 -7.72 -2.33
CA ASP A 47 -0.43 -8.51 -1.92
C ASP A 47 0.29 -7.92 -0.71
N VAL A 48 0.19 -6.61 -0.49
CA VAL A 48 0.75 -5.92 0.68
C VAL A 48 0.12 -6.39 2.00
N LEU A 49 -1.12 -6.89 1.97
CA LEU A 49 -1.78 -7.43 3.17
C LEU A 49 -1.32 -8.85 3.54
N ARG A 50 -0.47 -9.49 2.71
CA ARG A 50 -0.01 -10.88 2.89
C ARG A 50 1.49 -11.00 3.16
N ARG A 51 2.20 -9.88 3.31
CA ARG A 51 3.63 -9.82 3.66
C ARG A 51 3.77 -9.55 5.14
#